data_AF-A0A2E4B6Y6-F1
#
_entry.id   AF-A0A2E4B6Y6-F1
#
_cell.length_a   1.000
_cell.length_b   1.000
_cell.length_c   1.000
_cell.angle_alpha   90.00
_cell.angle_beta   90.00
_cell.angle_gamma   90.00
#
_symmetry.space_group_name_H-M   'P 1'
#
loop_
_entity.id
_entity.type
_entity.pdbx_description
1 polymer ?
#
loop_
_entity_poly.entity_id
_entity_poly.type
_entity_poly.pdbx_seq_one_letter_code
_entity_poly.pdbx_strand_id
1 'polypeptide(L)'
;MDHNVVNSMNPATESDNICTKQEGWTMEDVGKIIPERVTPNGTYRNEPVVHVHCQVCTAEFIGPAREAGGFIGGHECLHAWELAQMMSRSDGLVE
;
A
#
# COMPACT_ATOMS: atom_id res chain seq x y z
N MET A 1 9.92 25.28 -39.32
CA MET A 1 10.66 25.58 -38.06
C MET A 1 10.14 24.58 -37.06
N ASP A 2 10.78 23.43 -37.11
CA ASP A 2 10.30 22.15 -36.64
C ASP A 2 10.92 21.94 -35.27
N HIS A 3 10.17 22.24 -34.21
CA HIS A 3 10.61 22.02 -32.85
C HIS A 3 10.39 20.56 -32.47
N ASN A 4 11.31 19.70 -32.93
CA ASN A 4 11.42 18.33 -32.48
C ASN A 4 12.11 18.33 -31.10
N VAL A 5 11.33 18.45 -30.03
CA VAL A 5 11.80 18.23 -28.66
C VAL A 5 11.91 16.72 -28.45
N VAL A 6 13.10 16.18 -28.71
CA VAL A 6 13.45 14.82 -28.31
C VAL A 6 13.59 14.83 -26.79
N ASN A 7 12.54 14.38 -26.10
CA ASN A 7 12.58 14.13 -24.67
C ASN A 7 13.38 12.83 -24.46
N SER A 8 14.69 12.97 -24.29
CA SER A 8 15.59 11.87 -23.92
C SER A 8 15.23 11.38 -22.52
N MET A 9 14.22 10.53 -22.41
CA MET A 9 14.01 9.71 -21.23
C MET A 9 15.15 8.69 -21.19
N ASN A 10 16.05 8.88 -20.23
CA ASN A 10 17.10 7.91 -19.91
C ASN A 10 16.48 6.51 -19.73
N PRO A 11 17.03 5.47 -20.37
CA PRO A 11 16.65 4.10 -20.09
C PRO A 11 17.31 3.68 -18.77
N ALA A 12 16.75 4.14 -17.64
CA ALA A 12 16.87 3.35 -16.42
C ALA A 12 16.25 1.99 -16.76
N THR A 13 17.09 0.97 -16.82
CA THR A 13 16.78 -0.38 -17.29
C THR A 13 15.43 -0.85 -16.75
N GLU A 14 14.51 -1.21 -17.65
CA GLU A 14 13.14 -1.65 -17.37
C GLU A 14 13.05 -2.73 -16.26
N SER A 15 14.13 -3.51 -16.12
CA SER A 15 14.32 -4.55 -15.10
C SER A 15 14.46 -4.05 -13.66
N ASP A 16 14.89 -2.82 -13.40
CA ASP A 16 15.08 -2.30 -12.02
C ASP A 16 13.74 -1.93 -11.35
N ASN A 17 12.73 -1.67 -12.17
CA ASN A 17 11.37 -1.32 -11.73
C ASN A 17 10.44 -2.54 -11.58
N ILE A 18 10.95 -3.76 -11.78
CA ILE A 18 10.15 -4.99 -11.72
C ILE A 18 10.44 -5.74 -10.42
N CYS A 19 9.38 -6.14 -9.71
CA CYS A 19 9.47 -7.00 -8.54
C CYS A 19 9.03 -8.42 -8.91
N THR A 20 9.92 -9.39 -8.82
CA THR A 20 9.63 -10.81 -9.05
C THR A 20 9.27 -11.56 -7.77
N LYS A 21 9.49 -10.94 -6.60
CA LYS A 21 9.14 -11.50 -5.29
C LYS A 21 7.62 -11.66 -5.17
N GLN A 22 7.21 -12.71 -4.47
CA GLN A 22 5.80 -13.00 -4.19
C GLN A 22 5.43 -12.76 -2.72
N GLU A 23 6.42 -12.59 -1.85
CA GLU A 23 6.29 -12.34 -0.41
C GLU A 23 7.56 -11.67 0.16
N GLY A 24 7.52 -11.25 1.43
CA GLY A 24 8.69 -10.74 2.15
C GLY A 24 9.19 -9.38 1.66
N TRP A 25 8.28 -8.48 1.31
CA TRP A 25 8.63 -7.15 0.78
C TRP A 25 9.39 -6.30 1.78
N THR A 26 10.44 -5.63 1.29
CA THR A 26 11.26 -4.67 2.05
C THR A 26 11.14 -3.27 1.45
N MET A 27 11.73 -2.28 2.12
CA MET A 27 11.76 -0.90 1.59
C MET A 27 12.44 -0.78 0.22
N GLU A 28 13.29 -1.74 -0.13
CA GLU A 28 14.00 -1.81 -1.42
C GLU A 28 13.07 -2.18 -2.58
N ASP A 29 11.89 -2.74 -2.26
CA ASP A 29 10.92 -3.16 -3.25
C ASP A 29 9.88 -2.07 -3.54
N VAL A 30 9.77 -1.05 -2.68
CA VAL A 30 8.78 0.02 -2.79
C VAL A 30 8.95 0.76 -4.12
N GLY A 31 7.85 0.94 -4.84
CA GLY A 31 7.82 1.57 -6.16
C GLY A 31 8.02 0.60 -7.32
N LYS A 32 8.49 -0.63 -7.07
CA LYS A 32 8.56 -1.67 -8.11
C LYS A 32 7.18 -2.24 -8.42
N ILE A 33 7.02 -2.67 -9.66
CA ILE A 33 5.79 -3.29 -10.18
C ILE A 33 5.93 -4.81 -10.17
N ILE A 34 4.97 -5.48 -9.55
CA ILE A 34 4.79 -6.92 -9.66
C ILE A 34 3.97 -7.18 -10.94
N PRO A 35 4.55 -7.79 -11.98
CA PRO A 35 3.87 -7.95 -13.27
C PRO A 35 2.72 -8.95 -13.16
N GLU A 36 2.91 -10.02 -12.40
CA GLU A 36 1.90 -11.02 -12.10
C GLU A 36 2.13 -11.64 -10.71
N ARG A 37 1.04 -11.77 -9.95
CA ARG A 37 1.01 -12.43 -8.65
C ARG A 37 -0.20 -13.35 -8.57
N VAL A 38 0.04 -14.63 -8.37
CA VAL A 38 -1.00 -15.65 -8.26
C VAL A 38 -1.24 -15.94 -6.78
N THR A 39 -2.49 -15.79 -6.35
CA THR A 39 -2.91 -16.03 -4.97
C THR A 39 -4.05 -17.06 -4.94
N PRO A 40 -4.39 -17.64 -3.77
CA PRO A 40 -5.57 -18.51 -3.65
C PRO A 40 -6.89 -17.82 -4.04
N ASN A 41 -6.95 -16.48 -3.98
CA ASN A 41 -8.14 -15.69 -4.28
C ASN A 41 -8.21 -15.22 -5.74
N GLY A 42 -7.16 -15.45 -6.54
CA GLY A 42 -7.08 -15.02 -7.93
C GLY A 42 -5.70 -14.52 -8.34
N THR A 43 -5.61 -14.05 -9.58
CA THR A 43 -4.38 -13.52 -10.18
C THR A 43 -4.45 -12.01 -10.32
N TYR A 44 -3.45 -11.32 -9.81
CA TYR A 44 -3.27 -9.88 -9.93
C TYR A 44 -2.14 -9.57 -10.90
N ARG A 45 -2.26 -8.45 -11.63
CA ARG A 45 -1.26 -8.02 -12.62
C ARG A 45 -0.95 -6.54 -12.45
N ASN A 46 0.29 -6.16 -12.76
CA ASN A 46 0.80 -4.80 -12.68
C ASN A 46 0.54 -4.13 -11.33
N GLU A 47 0.78 -4.87 -10.25
CA GLU A 47 0.51 -4.43 -8.89
C GLU A 47 1.75 -3.75 -8.30
N PRO A 48 1.70 -2.48 -7.88
CA PRO A 48 2.84 -1.82 -7.27
C PRO A 48 3.05 -2.29 -5.82
N VAL A 49 4.31 -2.43 -5.43
CA VAL A 49 4.70 -2.52 -4.01
C VAL A 49 4.72 -1.12 -3.42
N VAL A 50 4.01 -0.93 -2.32
CA VAL A 50 3.85 0.34 -1.63
C VAL A 50 4.26 0.23 -0.17
N HIS A 51 4.56 1.38 0.42
CA HIS A 51 4.73 1.54 1.87
C HIS A 51 3.69 2.53 2.36
N VAL A 52 2.81 2.11 3.26
CA VAL A 52 1.73 2.92 3.81
C VAL A 52 1.80 2.97 5.32
N HIS A 53 1.27 4.04 5.90
CA HIS A 53 1.16 4.22 7.34
C HIS A 53 -0.27 4.58 7.74
N CYS A 54 -0.71 4.06 8.88
CA CYS A 54 -1.94 4.51 9.52
C CYS A 54 -1.79 5.96 9.96
N GLN A 55 -2.75 6.82 9.63
CA GLN A 55 -2.73 8.24 9.99
C GLN A 55 -3.00 8.49 11.49
N VAL A 56 -3.53 7.49 12.21
CA VAL A 56 -3.90 7.60 13.62
C VAL A 56 -2.77 7.10 14.52
N CYS A 57 -2.21 5.92 14.26
CA CYS A 57 -1.27 5.25 15.15
C CYS A 57 0.14 5.06 14.57
N THR A 58 0.39 5.49 13.33
CA THR A 58 1.66 5.34 12.60
C THR A 58 2.10 3.91 12.34
N ALA A 59 1.27 2.89 12.60
CA ALA A 59 1.55 1.52 12.18
C ALA A 59 1.80 1.45 10.67
N GLU A 60 2.82 0.71 10.26
CA GLU A 60 3.32 0.65 8.89
C GLU A 60 3.02 -0.70 8.23
N PHE A 61 2.85 -0.67 6.91
CA PHE A 61 2.73 -1.87 6.08
C PHE A 61 3.50 -1.67 4.77
N ILE A 62 4.37 -2.63 4.44
CA ILE A 62 5.06 -2.73 3.16
C ILE A 62 4.54 -3.97 2.43
N GLY A 63 4.05 -3.78 1.22
CA GLY A 63 3.53 -4.88 0.41
C GLY A 63 2.78 -4.40 -0.83
N PRO A 64 2.08 -5.30 -1.51
CA PRO A 64 1.33 -4.95 -2.71
C PRO A 64 0.18 -4.00 -2.38
N ALA A 65 -0.17 -3.11 -3.31
CA ALA A 65 -1.15 -2.05 -3.09
C ALA A 65 -2.52 -2.55 -2.63
N ARG A 66 -2.93 -3.76 -3.03
CA ARG A 66 -4.19 -4.36 -2.58
C ARG A 66 -4.18 -4.68 -1.09
N GLU A 67 -3.17 -5.39 -0.61
CA GLU A 67 -3.01 -5.67 0.82
C GLU A 67 -2.81 -4.38 1.61
N ALA A 68 -2.10 -3.39 1.06
CA ALA A 68 -1.96 -2.08 1.68
C ALA A 68 -3.31 -1.36 1.84
N GLY A 69 -4.19 -1.45 0.84
CA GLY A 69 -5.56 -0.95 0.94
C GLY A 69 -6.38 -1.68 2.01
N GLY A 70 -6.24 -3.00 2.10
CA GLY A 70 -6.86 -3.81 3.15
C GLY A 70 -6.34 -3.46 4.54
N PHE A 71 -5.04 -3.21 4.68
CA PHE A 71 -4.43 -2.71 5.90
C PHE A 71 -5.05 -1.37 6.29
N ILE A 72 -5.04 -0.36 5.42
CA ILE A 72 -5.60 0.97 5.74
C ILE A 72 -7.07 0.86 6.13
N GLY A 73 -7.90 0.21 5.31
CA GLY A 73 -9.35 0.12 5.57
C GLY A 73 -9.67 -0.69 6.84
N GLY A 74 -8.97 -1.81 7.07
CA GLY A 74 -9.16 -2.62 8.27
C GLY A 74 -8.67 -1.91 9.54
N HIS A 75 -7.56 -1.19 9.45
CA HIS A 75 -6.97 -0.47 10.58
C HIS A 75 -7.78 0.79 10.93
N GLU A 76 -8.33 1.50 9.94
CA GLU A 76 -9.27 2.60 10.18
C GLU A 76 -10.53 2.12 10.90
N CYS A 77 -11.08 0.96 10.51
CA CYS A 77 -12.22 0.35 11.20
C CYS A 77 -11.91 0.06 12.69
N LEU A 78 -10.70 -0.42 12.99
CA LEU A 78 -10.27 -0.66 14.37
C LEU A 78 -10.28 0.64 15.18
N HIS A 79 -9.68 1.71 14.67
CA HIS A 79 -9.62 2.99 15.38
C HIS A 79 -11.00 3.62 15.57
N ALA A 80 -11.88 3.50 14.58
CA ALA A 80 -13.27 3.96 14.71
C ALA A 80 -13.98 3.24 15.88
N TRP A 81 -13.77 1.94 16.01
CA TRP A 81 -14.28 1.16 17.15
C TRP A 81 -13.65 1.58 18.48
N GLU A 82 -12.32 1.74 18.55
CA GLU A 82 -11.61 2.19 19.76
C GLU A 82 -12.12 3.55 20.26
N LEU A 83 -12.34 4.49 19.34
CA LEU A 83 -12.89 5.81 19.64
C LEU A 83 -14.31 5.70 20.20
N ALA A 84 -15.18 4.88 19.61
CA ALA A 84 -16.53 4.66 20.11
C ALA A 84 -16.54 4.08 21.53
N GLN A 85 -15.61 3.17 21.84
CA GLN A 85 -15.45 2.60 23.18
C GLN A 85 -14.96 3.63 24.20
N MET A 86 -14.08 4.54 23.81
CA MET A 86 -13.62 5.63 24.68
C MET A 86 -14.75 6.61 25.00
N MET A 87 -15.51 7.03 23.98
CA MET A 87 -16.63 7.96 24.16
C MET A 87 -17.75 7.37 25.02
N SER A 88 -18.02 6.07 24.88
CA SER A 88 -19.04 5.36 25.68
C SER A 88 -18.67 5.21 27.16
N ARG A 89 -17.37 5.27 27.50
CA ARG A 89 -16.89 5.13 28.88
C ARG A 89 -16.88 6.45 29.66
N SER A 90 -16.88 7.58 28.98
CA SER A 90 -16.77 8.90 29.61
C SER A 90 -18.10 9.51 30.08
N ASP A 91 -19.26 8.91 29.76
CA ASP A 91 -20.55 9.58 30.00
C ASP A 91 -21.19 9.29 31.37
N GLY A 92 -20.59 8.49 32.26
CA GLY A 92 -21.04 8.36 33.65
C GLY A 92 -22.52 7.95 33.85
N LEU A 93 -23.24 7.56 32.81
CA LEU A 93 -24.60 7.05 32.84
C LEU A 93 -24.55 5.57 32.48
N VAL A 94 -24.26 4.77 33.50
CA VAL A 94 -24.77 3.40 33.55
C VAL A 94 -26.24 3.51 33.99
N GLU A 95 -27.16 3.07 33.15
CA GLU A 95 -28.48 2.61 33.63
C GLU A 95 -28.37 1.13 34.03
#